data_AF-A0A662W3B0-F1
#
_entry.id   AF-A0A662W3B0-F1
#
_cell.length_a   1.000
_cell.length_b   1.000
_cell.length_c   1.000
_cell.angle_alpha   90.00
_cell.angle_beta   90.00
_cell.angle_gamma   90.00
#
_symmetry.space_group_name_H-M   'P 1'
#
loop_
_entity.id
_entity.type
_entity.pdbx_description
1 polymer ?
#
loop_
_entity_poly.entity_id
_entity_poly.type
_entity_poly.pdbx_seq_one_letter_code
_entity_poly.pdbx_strand_id
1 'polypeptide(L)'
;MAIVRETIKFIVFIFLLIGISSAQKIGVDLSHGQDSSSITQLRDIVEKLGFELVEVRDFNVKDLDELQGLIIDPGDEISDEELRVLENWFKKGGKMLWISGKYDKEISKIYFANKILERVESKLRLEQLTLIKYTTYSEPLYVIADVVNNKSNISSGVSKVLFYSPTIVCGYDYLFGFIPVKTYVSLEDSSVADVEWVIKSGFGSIAILLNNSSTPFVHEPYICPLRQLPTKAVCVCGREPWEFEEEAMKRKSGYVVMATEFFAGPKLDNKIIVTGSLVYGENSIVTKSYTNPARKINLDGVELTKNALAWGMKIEKGSKKANLLNYYLLALISIFTVLVILKRLRS
;
A
#
# COMPACT_ATOMS: atom_id res chain seq x y z
N MET A 1 -15.99 -11.19 58.71
CA MET A 1 -14.85 -11.52 57.82
C MET A 1 -15.26 -11.98 56.41
N ALA A 2 -16.36 -12.74 56.24
CA ALA A 2 -16.80 -13.20 54.91
C ALA A 2 -17.26 -12.06 53.97
N ILE A 3 -17.97 -11.04 54.49
CA ILE A 3 -18.52 -9.93 53.70
C ILE A 3 -17.40 -9.10 53.06
N VAL A 4 -16.35 -8.76 53.81
CA VAL A 4 -15.19 -7.98 53.32
C VAL A 4 -14.45 -8.70 52.18
N ARG A 5 -14.39 -10.04 52.21
CA ARG A 5 -13.72 -10.86 51.19
C ARG A 5 -14.49 -10.87 49.87
N GLU A 6 -15.82 -10.83 49.92
CA GLU A 6 -16.67 -10.75 48.72
C GLU A 6 -16.72 -9.33 48.14
N THR A 7 -16.70 -8.28 48.98
CA THR A 7 -16.60 -6.89 48.49
C THR A 7 -15.26 -6.62 47.79
N ILE A 8 -14.14 -7.16 48.31
CA ILE A 8 -12.83 -7.03 47.68
C ILE A 8 -12.77 -7.77 46.33
N LYS A 9 -13.33 -8.98 46.22
CA LYS A 9 -13.42 -9.68 44.93
C LYS A 9 -14.28 -8.91 43.92
N PHE A 10 -15.38 -8.31 44.35
CA PHE A 10 -16.26 -7.52 43.49
C PHE A 10 -15.57 -6.24 43.00
N ILE A 11 -14.79 -5.57 43.86
CA ILE A 11 -13.99 -4.39 43.49
C ILE A 11 -12.84 -4.77 42.54
N VAL A 12 -12.14 -5.88 42.78
CA VAL A 12 -11.08 -6.39 41.87
C VAL A 12 -11.67 -6.82 40.52
N PHE A 13 -12.88 -7.39 40.49
CA PHE A 13 -13.58 -7.76 39.26
C PHE A 13 -14.06 -6.53 38.47
N ILE A 14 -14.52 -5.48 39.16
CA ILE A 14 -14.85 -4.18 38.55
C ILE A 14 -13.58 -3.49 38.03
N PHE A 15 -12.45 -3.52 38.75
CA PHE A 15 -11.18 -2.98 38.26
C PHE A 15 -10.58 -3.81 37.10
N LEU A 16 -10.86 -5.11 37.00
CA LEU A 16 -10.50 -5.92 35.81
C LEU A 16 -11.38 -5.61 34.59
N LEU A 17 -12.62 -5.18 34.79
CA LEU A 17 -13.56 -4.79 33.73
C LEU A 17 -13.37 -3.33 33.30
N ILE A 18 -12.89 -2.47 34.20
CA ILE A 18 -12.41 -1.12 33.88
C ILE A 18 -10.89 -1.20 33.64
N GLY A 19 -10.48 -2.10 32.74
CA GLY A 19 -9.27 -1.83 32.00
C GLY A 19 -9.57 -0.54 31.22
N ILE A 20 -9.02 0.59 31.66
CA ILE A 20 -8.87 1.76 30.79
C ILE A 20 -8.00 1.24 29.66
N SER A 21 -8.61 0.72 28.59
CA SER A 21 -7.89 0.40 27.38
C SER A 21 -7.33 1.74 26.93
N SER A 22 -6.03 1.95 27.13
CA SER A 22 -5.32 3.02 26.45
C SER A 22 -5.76 3.00 25.00
N ALA A 23 -6.11 4.16 24.46
CA ALA A 23 -6.34 4.27 23.03
C ALA A 23 -5.13 3.66 22.30
N GLN A 24 -5.38 2.85 21.28
CA GLN A 24 -4.29 2.33 20.46
C GLN A 24 -3.66 3.50 19.72
N LYS A 25 -2.32 3.51 19.63
CA LYS A 25 -1.55 4.60 19.02
C LYS A 25 -1.21 4.28 17.57
N ILE A 26 -1.40 5.26 16.70
CA ILE A 26 -0.94 5.25 15.31
C ILE A 26 0.10 6.36 15.17
N GLY A 27 1.29 6.01 14.70
CA GLY A 27 2.31 6.98 14.32
C GLY A 27 2.09 7.53 12.92
N VAL A 28 2.43 8.79 12.71
CA VAL A 28 2.65 9.39 11.39
C VAL A 28 4.10 9.85 11.30
N ASP A 29 4.81 9.41 10.25
CA ASP A 29 6.23 9.74 10.06
C ASP A 29 6.43 11.19 9.57
N LEU A 30 7.25 11.94 10.30
CA LEU A 30 7.68 13.31 9.95
C LEU A 30 9.20 13.48 10.08
N SER A 31 9.97 12.40 10.22
CA SER A 31 11.42 12.49 10.45
C SER A 31 12.23 12.69 9.17
N HIS A 32 11.62 12.54 8.00
CA HIS A 32 12.31 12.48 6.71
C HIS A 32 11.84 13.56 5.72
N GLY A 33 11.38 14.72 6.23
CA GLY A 33 10.98 15.85 5.39
C GLY A 33 9.58 15.73 4.78
N GLN A 34 8.72 14.87 5.34
CA GLN A 34 7.32 14.78 4.91
C GLN A 34 6.56 16.08 5.17
N ASP A 35 5.61 16.38 4.29
CA ASP A 35 4.70 17.51 4.48
C ASP A 35 3.68 17.21 5.60
N SER A 36 3.46 18.19 6.46
CA SER A 36 2.56 18.12 7.61
C SER A 36 1.24 18.88 7.42
N SER A 37 1.04 19.53 6.27
CA SER A 37 -0.07 20.46 6.02
C SER A 37 -1.49 19.88 6.21
N SER A 38 -1.69 18.57 6.04
CA SER A 38 -3.00 17.92 6.25
C SER A 38 -3.08 16.99 7.47
N ILE A 39 -2.08 16.99 8.36
CA ILE A 39 -2.07 16.12 9.56
C ILE A 39 -3.31 16.31 10.43
N THR A 40 -3.82 17.54 10.57
CA THR A 40 -5.04 17.78 11.35
C THR A 40 -6.23 17.00 10.81
N GLN A 41 -6.36 16.86 9.48
CA GLN A 41 -7.44 16.08 8.89
C GLN A 41 -7.27 14.58 9.16
N LEU A 42 -6.04 14.08 9.09
CA LEU A 42 -5.74 12.70 9.45
C LEU A 42 -6.00 12.44 10.94
N ARG A 43 -5.60 13.37 11.81
CA ARG A 43 -5.84 13.34 13.25
C ARG A 43 -7.33 13.23 13.56
N ASP A 44 -8.16 14.07 12.94
CA ASP A 44 -9.61 14.00 13.09
C ASP A 44 -10.20 12.62 12.69
N ILE A 45 -9.66 11.99 11.64
CA ILE A 45 -10.09 10.66 11.20
C ILE A 45 -9.70 9.60 12.23
N VAL A 46 -8.45 9.64 12.70
CA VAL A 46 -7.87 8.69 13.66
C VAL A 46 -8.58 8.78 15.01
N GLU A 47 -8.81 9.98 15.52
CA GLU A 47 -9.48 10.21 16.80
C GLU A 47 -10.97 9.82 16.76
N LYS A 48 -11.66 10.02 15.63
CA LYS A 48 -13.04 9.52 15.43
C LYS A 48 -13.15 8.00 15.47
N LEU A 49 -12.06 7.28 15.20
CA LEU A 49 -11.99 5.83 15.34
C LEU A 49 -11.63 5.38 16.76
N GLY A 50 -11.36 6.31 17.68
CA GLY A 50 -10.96 6.03 19.06
C GLY A 50 -9.47 5.72 19.23
N PHE A 51 -8.64 6.09 18.24
CA PHE A 51 -7.19 5.93 18.29
C PHE A 51 -6.51 7.26 18.59
N GLU A 52 -5.26 7.19 19.04
CA GLU A 52 -4.40 8.37 19.25
C GLU A 52 -3.41 8.50 18.07
N LEU A 53 -3.32 9.68 17.47
CA LEU A 53 -2.31 9.98 16.44
C LEU A 53 -1.06 10.58 17.10
N VAL A 54 0.08 9.91 16.93
CA VAL A 54 1.40 10.33 17.42
C VAL A 54 2.25 10.79 16.24
N GLU A 55 2.88 11.96 16.36
CA GLU A 55 3.82 12.45 15.36
C GLU A 55 5.21 11.88 15.65
N VAL A 56 5.75 11.05 14.76
CA VAL A 56 7.08 10.47 14.86
C VAL A 56 8.07 11.42 14.21
N ARG A 57 8.86 12.13 15.01
CA ARG A 57 9.84 13.12 14.53
C ARG A 57 11.28 12.60 14.57
N ASP A 58 11.51 11.58 15.41
CA ASP A 58 12.76 10.83 15.47
C ASP A 58 12.46 9.35 15.24
N PHE A 59 13.06 8.74 14.23
CA PHE A 59 12.75 7.36 13.85
C PHE A 59 13.56 6.36 14.70
N ASN A 60 13.20 6.23 15.97
CA ASN A 60 13.93 5.42 16.95
C ASN A 60 13.04 4.38 17.65
N VAL A 61 13.66 3.47 18.42
CA VAL A 61 12.97 2.36 19.09
C VAL A 61 11.90 2.85 20.07
N LYS A 62 12.20 3.90 20.83
CA LYS A 62 11.31 4.41 21.88
C LYS A 62 10.02 4.93 21.27
N ASP A 63 10.12 5.66 20.16
CA ASP A 63 8.97 6.29 19.53
C ASP A 63 8.10 5.26 18.79
N LEU A 64 8.68 4.16 18.31
CA LEU A 64 7.94 3.11 17.61
C LEU A 64 7.33 2.05 18.56
N ASP A 65 7.92 1.78 19.73
CA ASP A 65 7.53 0.62 20.54
C ASP A 65 6.06 0.63 20.99
N GLU A 66 5.56 1.82 21.36
CA GLU A 66 4.18 2.01 21.81
C GLU A 66 3.15 2.02 20.66
N LEU A 67 3.61 2.10 19.41
CA LEU A 67 2.73 2.23 18.26
C LEU A 67 2.19 0.88 17.83
N GLN A 68 0.88 0.81 17.61
CA GLN A 68 0.21 -0.32 16.98
C GLN A 68 0.16 -0.17 15.46
N GLY A 69 0.06 1.07 14.98
CA GLY A 69 0.09 1.43 13.57
C GLY A 69 1.15 2.46 13.24
N LEU A 70 1.65 2.47 12.01
CA LEU A 70 2.57 3.49 11.51
C LEU A 70 2.23 3.82 10.05
N ILE A 71 2.05 5.11 9.77
CA ILE A 71 1.81 5.65 8.42
C ILE A 71 3.06 6.39 7.99
N ILE A 72 3.60 6.02 6.83
CA ILE A 72 4.82 6.60 6.26
C ILE A 72 4.50 7.05 4.83
N ASP A 73 4.37 8.36 4.66
CA ASP A 73 4.45 8.98 3.34
C ASP A 73 5.93 9.17 2.95
N PRO A 74 6.24 9.21 1.64
CA PRO A 74 7.62 9.18 1.18
C PRO A 74 8.39 10.47 1.55
N GLY A 75 9.49 10.28 2.28
CA GLY A 75 10.45 11.30 2.67
C GLY A 75 11.66 11.36 1.72
N ASP A 76 12.74 12.01 2.13
CA ASP A 76 13.95 12.20 1.32
C ASP A 76 14.87 10.97 1.35
N GLU A 77 15.28 10.53 2.54
CA GLU A 77 16.10 9.35 2.74
C GLU A 77 15.74 8.67 4.07
N ILE A 78 15.92 7.36 4.16
CA ILE A 78 15.82 6.59 5.40
C ILE A 78 17.08 5.74 5.54
N SER A 79 17.72 5.79 6.71
CA SER A 79 18.97 5.10 6.99
C SER A 79 18.76 3.61 7.23
N ASP A 80 19.85 2.83 7.15
CA ASP A 80 19.82 1.40 7.46
C ASP A 80 19.49 1.11 8.92
N GLU A 81 19.91 1.99 9.83
CA GLU A 81 19.59 1.94 11.26
C GLU A 81 18.09 2.10 11.49
N GLU A 82 17.46 3.10 10.87
CA GLU A 82 16.02 3.35 10.97
C GLU A 82 15.22 2.19 10.35
N LEU A 83 15.68 1.67 9.21
CA LEU A 83 15.11 0.47 8.60
C LEU A 83 15.20 -0.76 9.53
N ARG A 84 16.29 -0.93 10.29
CA ARG A 84 16.39 -1.99 11.31
C ARG A 84 15.43 -1.76 12.48
N VAL A 85 15.24 -0.51 12.91
CA VAL A 85 14.27 -0.16 13.96
C VAL A 85 12.86 -0.53 13.49
N LEU A 86 12.48 -0.13 12.29
CA LEU A 86 11.18 -0.46 11.68
C LEU A 86 10.99 -1.98 11.59
N GLU A 87 11.98 -2.69 11.07
CA GLU A 87 11.94 -4.15 10.92
C GLU A 87 11.72 -4.84 12.27
N ASN A 88 12.46 -4.43 13.31
CA ASN A 88 12.34 -4.98 14.64
C ASN A 88 10.98 -4.67 15.28
N TRP A 89 10.46 -3.46 15.08
CA TRP A 89 9.11 -3.09 15.50
C TRP A 89 8.05 -3.96 14.81
N PHE A 90 8.17 -4.15 13.50
CA PHE A 90 7.23 -4.95 12.71
C PHE A 90 7.28 -6.43 13.10
N LYS A 91 8.47 -6.99 13.38
CA LYS A 91 8.65 -8.38 13.87
C LYS A 91 7.97 -8.66 15.22
N LYS A 92 7.59 -7.65 15.99
CA LYS A 92 6.83 -7.83 17.24
C LYS A 92 5.43 -8.38 17.01
N GLY A 93 4.86 -8.21 15.81
CA GLY A 93 3.54 -8.75 15.46
C GLY A 93 2.39 -7.82 15.83
N GLY A 94 1.23 -8.10 15.25
CA GLY A 94 0.00 -7.32 15.43
C GLY A 94 0.04 -5.92 14.82
N LYS A 95 1.08 -5.55 14.07
CA LYS A 95 1.31 -4.18 13.60
C LYS A 95 0.56 -3.87 12.31
N MET A 96 0.20 -2.60 12.14
CA MET A 96 -0.28 -2.02 10.89
C MET A 96 0.79 -1.10 10.31
N LEU A 97 1.19 -1.33 9.06
CA LEU A 97 2.12 -0.45 8.34
C LEU A 97 1.43 0.09 7.09
N TRP A 98 1.29 1.41 6.97
CA TRP A 98 0.79 2.06 5.77
C TRP A 98 1.93 2.79 5.07
N ILE A 99 2.30 2.33 3.88
CA ILE A 99 3.32 2.97 3.04
C ILE A 99 2.66 3.64 1.84
N SER A 100 2.99 4.89 1.60
CA SER A 100 2.55 5.60 0.40
C SER A 100 3.67 5.76 -0.60
N GLY A 101 3.27 5.77 -1.87
CA GLY A 101 4.07 6.28 -2.98
C GLY A 101 3.66 7.69 -3.32
N LYS A 102 4.54 8.38 -4.04
CA LYS A 102 4.21 9.56 -4.81
C LYS A 102 5.18 9.61 -5.97
N TYR A 103 4.69 9.94 -7.14
CA TYR A 103 5.59 10.29 -8.22
C TYR A 103 6.30 11.62 -7.91
N ASP A 104 7.63 11.57 -7.98
CA ASP A 104 8.52 12.71 -8.12
C ASP A 104 9.39 12.54 -9.37
N LYS A 105 9.88 13.65 -9.93
CA LYS A 105 10.67 13.62 -11.18
C LYS A 105 11.90 12.71 -11.11
N GLU A 106 12.43 12.52 -9.91
CA GLU A 106 13.64 11.75 -9.65
C GLU A 106 13.33 10.31 -9.20
N ILE A 107 12.05 9.91 -9.15
CA ILE A 107 11.54 8.62 -8.65
C ILE A 107 12.05 8.23 -7.25
N SER A 108 12.68 9.17 -6.53
CA SER A 108 13.28 8.99 -5.22
C SER A 108 12.25 8.59 -4.17
N LYS A 109 11.04 9.14 -4.28
CA LYS A 109 9.92 8.89 -3.36
C LYS A 109 9.41 7.45 -3.49
N ILE A 110 9.48 6.88 -4.69
CA ILE A 110 9.13 5.48 -4.94
C ILE A 110 10.23 4.54 -4.42
N TYR A 111 11.51 4.91 -4.59
CA TYR A 111 12.62 4.16 -4.00
C TYR A 111 12.57 4.13 -2.48
N PHE A 112 12.30 5.28 -1.84
CA PHE A 112 12.12 5.38 -0.39
C PHE A 112 11.09 4.38 0.12
N ALA A 113 9.89 4.38 -0.49
CA ALA A 113 8.81 3.48 -0.12
C ALA A 113 9.16 2.00 -0.35
N ASN A 114 9.78 1.67 -1.49
CA ASN A 114 10.16 0.29 -1.81
C ASN A 114 11.29 -0.23 -0.91
N LYS A 115 12.24 0.59 -0.46
CA LYS A 115 13.25 0.20 0.53
C LYS A 115 12.60 -0.31 1.82
N ILE A 116 11.55 0.38 2.27
CA ILE A 116 10.78 0.00 3.46
C ILE A 116 10.03 -1.32 3.22
N LEU A 117 9.27 -1.40 2.12
CA LEU A 117 8.49 -2.60 1.77
C LEU A 117 9.38 -3.84 1.60
N GLU A 118 10.58 -3.68 1.04
CA GLU A 118 11.59 -4.73 0.93
C GLU A 118 12.10 -5.16 2.30
N ARG A 119 12.44 -4.21 3.17
CA ARG A 119 12.96 -4.49 4.51
C ARG A 119 11.97 -5.30 5.37
N VAL A 120 10.68 -5.08 5.24
CA VAL A 120 9.63 -5.83 5.96
C VAL A 120 9.15 -7.09 5.22
N GLU A 121 9.84 -7.47 4.13
CA GLU A 121 9.53 -8.60 3.27
C GLU A 121 8.10 -8.58 2.68
N SER A 122 7.52 -7.39 2.48
CA SER A 122 6.18 -7.26 1.92
C SER A 122 6.10 -7.90 0.53
N LYS A 123 4.91 -8.42 0.21
CA LYS A 123 4.51 -8.88 -1.12
C LYS A 123 3.99 -7.74 -2.01
N LEU A 124 3.97 -6.50 -1.53
CA LEU A 124 3.54 -5.32 -2.29
C LEU A 124 4.75 -4.46 -2.67
N ARG A 125 4.70 -3.85 -3.86
CA ARG A 125 5.68 -2.88 -4.34
C ARG A 125 4.99 -1.75 -5.08
N LEU A 126 5.72 -0.66 -5.25
CA LEU A 126 5.34 0.47 -6.08
C LEU A 126 6.18 0.47 -7.35
N GLU A 127 5.55 0.64 -8.51
CA GLU A 127 6.30 0.72 -9.76
C GLU A 127 6.95 2.09 -9.93
N GLN A 128 8.08 2.16 -10.62
CA GLN A 128 8.85 3.39 -10.80
C GLN A 128 8.35 4.22 -12.00
N LEU A 129 7.04 4.42 -12.04
CA LEU A 129 6.31 5.13 -13.07
C LEU A 129 5.25 6.01 -12.41
N THR A 130 4.60 6.86 -13.21
CA THR A 130 3.42 7.58 -12.77
C THR A 130 2.23 7.25 -13.64
N LEU A 131 1.06 7.44 -13.05
CA LEU A 131 -0.20 7.24 -13.71
C LEU A 131 -0.81 8.60 -14.04
N ILE A 132 -1.20 8.77 -15.30
CA ILE A 132 -2.02 9.89 -15.73
C ILE A 132 -3.38 9.38 -16.21
N LYS A 133 -4.41 10.22 -16.12
CA LYS A 133 -5.73 9.91 -16.66
C LYS A 133 -6.26 11.15 -17.39
N TYR A 134 -6.50 11.01 -18.68
CA TYR A 134 -7.15 12.08 -19.45
C TYR A 134 -8.64 12.03 -19.20
N THR A 135 -9.15 13.07 -18.55
CA THR A 135 -10.57 13.24 -18.37
C THR A 135 -10.93 14.71 -18.60
N THR A 136 -12.18 14.97 -18.94
CA THR A 136 -12.74 16.33 -18.95
C THR A 136 -12.91 16.92 -17.54
N TYR A 137 -12.41 16.22 -16.52
CA TYR A 137 -12.91 16.33 -15.16
C TYR A 137 -11.84 16.52 -14.11
N SER A 138 -10.59 16.26 -14.43
CA SER A 138 -9.44 16.42 -13.54
C SER A 138 -8.19 16.70 -14.37
N GLU A 139 -7.19 17.31 -13.74
CA GLU A 139 -5.88 17.45 -14.35
C GLU A 139 -5.27 16.06 -14.61
N PRO A 140 -4.38 15.91 -15.62
CA PRO A 140 -3.87 14.58 -16.00
C PRO A 140 -3.24 13.79 -14.85
N LEU A 141 -2.52 14.45 -13.93
CA LEU A 141 -1.89 13.81 -12.76
C LEU A 141 -2.84 13.65 -11.57
N TYR A 142 -4.08 14.08 -11.70
CA TYR A 142 -5.08 14.09 -10.64
C TYR A 142 -6.05 12.96 -10.99
N VAL A 143 -5.62 11.74 -10.68
CA VAL A 143 -6.30 10.52 -11.11
C VAL A 143 -7.43 10.22 -10.15
N ILE A 144 -8.67 10.39 -10.63
CA ILE A 144 -9.85 9.93 -9.90
C ILE A 144 -10.01 8.43 -10.18
N ALA A 145 -9.71 7.63 -9.16
CA ALA A 145 -9.89 6.20 -9.13
C ALA A 145 -11.35 5.88 -8.76
N ASP A 146 -12.01 5.06 -9.58
CA ASP A 146 -13.46 4.84 -9.56
C ASP A 146 -13.86 3.37 -9.77
N VAL A 147 -12.89 2.45 -9.78
CA VAL A 147 -13.14 1.00 -9.82
C VAL A 147 -12.79 0.40 -8.47
N VAL A 148 -13.80 0.12 -7.66
CA VAL A 148 -13.66 -0.36 -6.28
C VAL A 148 -13.79 -1.89 -6.18
N ASN A 149 -13.01 -2.51 -5.30
CA ASN A 149 -13.13 -3.93 -5.02
C ASN A 149 -14.22 -4.20 -3.98
N ASN A 150 -15.43 -4.52 -4.42
CA ASN A 150 -16.57 -4.81 -3.53
C ASN A 150 -16.35 -5.99 -2.55
N LYS A 151 -15.31 -6.81 -2.73
CA LYS A 151 -14.95 -7.86 -1.77
C LYS A 151 -14.13 -7.33 -0.59
N SER A 152 -13.46 -6.19 -0.78
CA SER A 152 -12.67 -5.56 0.26
C SER A 152 -13.56 -4.76 1.20
N ASN A 153 -13.52 -5.08 2.49
CA ASN A 153 -14.21 -4.31 3.52
C ASN A 153 -13.75 -2.84 3.58
N ILE A 154 -12.55 -2.55 3.08
CA ILE A 154 -11.99 -1.19 3.02
C ILE A 154 -12.78 -0.32 2.03
N SER A 155 -13.32 -0.91 0.97
CA SER A 155 -14.05 -0.20 -0.10
C SER A 155 -15.51 0.14 0.26
N SER A 156 -15.98 -0.25 1.44
CA SER A 156 -17.39 -0.05 1.83
C SER A 156 -17.77 1.43 1.84
N GLY A 157 -18.78 1.81 1.07
CA GLY A 157 -19.21 3.21 0.94
C GLY A 157 -18.26 4.10 0.13
N VAL A 158 -17.21 3.53 -0.48
CA VAL A 158 -16.27 4.25 -1.35
C VAL A 158 -16.70 4.08 -2.81
N SER A 159 -16.74 5.19 -3.54
CA SER A 159 -17.01 5.21 -4.98
C SER A 159 -15.91 5.88 -5.78
N LYS A 160 -15.42 7.04 -5.32
CA LYS A 160 -14.38 7.81 -6.02
C LYS A 160 -13.36 8.39 -5.06
N VAL A 161 -12.09 8.20 -5.35
CA VAL A 161 -11.00 8.80 -4.58
C VAL A 161 -10.00 9.45 -5.53
N LEU A 162 -9.57 10.66 -5.16
CA LEU A 162 -8.58 11.39 -5.92
C LEU A 162 -7.18 11.03 -5.43
N PHE A 163 -6.36 10.54 -6.34
CA PHE A 163 -4.94 10.29 -6.13
C PHE A 163 -4.14 11.33 -6.91
N TYR A 164 -3.21 11.98 -6.24
CA TYR A 164 -2.37 13.02 -6.83
C TYR A 164 -1.00 12.46 -7.18
N SER A 165 -0.60 12.65 -8.44
CA SER A 165 0.62 12.09 -9.03
C SER A 165 0.85 10.62 -8.62
N PRO A 166 -0.14 9.72 -8.81
CA PRO A 166 -0.02 8.38 -8.28
C PRO A 166 0.98 7.53 -9.04
N THR A 167 1.59 6.59 -8.32
CA THR A 167 2.21 5.40 -8.90
C THR A 167 1.24 4.19 -8.81
N ILE A 168 1.62 3.07 -9.43
CA ILE A 168 0.88 1.80 -9.44
C ILE A 168 1.39 0.90 -8.32
N VAL A 169 0.46 0.24 -7.63
CA VAL A 169 0.74 -0.80 -6.63
C VAL A 169 0.70 -2.16 -7.32
N CYS A 170 1.76 -2.95 -7.16
CA CYS A 170 1.91 -4.27 -7.74
C CYS A 170 2.29 -5.31 -6.68
N GLY A 171 2.13 -6.59 -7.04
CA GLY A 171 2.59 -7.71 -6.22
C GLY A 171 4.07 -8.01 -6.46
N TYR A 172 4.70 -8.69 -5.51
CA TYR A 172 6.06 -9.21 -5.60
C TYR A 172 6.12 -10.58 -4.92
N ASP A 173 6.12 -11.63 -5.72
CA ASP A 173 5.99 -13.01 -5.25
C ASP A 173 6.83 -13.98 -6.09
N TYR A 174 6.97 -15.22 -5.62
CA TYR A 174 7.71 -16.27 -6.31
C TYR A 174 7.10 -16.58 -7.67
N LEU A 175 7.95 -16.67 -8.69
CA LEU A 175 7.57 -17.10 -10.02
C LEU A 175 6.98 -18.51 -9.94
N PHE A 176 5.74 -18.68 -10.41
CA PHE A 176 4.94 -19.90 -10.29
C PHE A 176 4.71 -20.40 -8.84
N GLY A 177 4.96 -19.58 -7.81
CA GLY A 177 4.72 -19.93 -6.41
C GLY A 177 5.69 -20.95 -5.79
N PHE A 178 6.63 -21.51 -6.57
CA PHE A 178 7.61 -22.49 -6.07
C PHE A 178 9.03 -22.30 -6.62
N ILE A 179 9.23 -21.48 -7.66
CA ILE A 179 10.59 -21.15 -8.12
C ILE A 179 11.14 -20.10 -7.16
N PRO A 180 12.37 -20.25 -6.61
CA PRO A 180 12.95 -19.34 -5.63
C PRO A 180 13.43 -18.02 -6.24
N VAL A 181 12.70 -17.50 -7.22
CA VAL A 181 12.93 -16.23 -7.90
C VAL A 181 11.66 -15.42 -7.76
N LYS A 182 11.71 -14.32 -7.01
CA LYS A 182 10.58 -13.40 -6.90
C LYS A 182 10.54 -12.48 -8.12
N THR A 183 9.34 -12.24 -8.63
CA THR A 183 9.08 -11.30 -9.71
C THR A 183 7.93 -10.39 -9.32
N TYR A 184 7.87 -9.24 -9.98
CA TYR A 184 6.71 -8.38 -9.90
C TYR A 184 5.50 -9.01 -10.59
N VAL A 185 4.30 -8.76 -10.07
CA VAL A 185 3.03 -9.34 -10.50
C VAL A 185 1.97 -8.23 -10.61
N SER A 186 1.20 -8.23 -11.70
CA SER A 186 0.09 -7.29 -11.89
C SER A 186 -1.08 -7.73 -11.04
N LEU A 187 -1.51 -6.87 -10.10
CA LEU A 187 -2.64 -7.17 -9.20
C LEU A 187 -4.01 -7.02 -9.88
N GLU A 188 -4.02 -6.44 -11.09
CA GLU A 188 -5.21 -6.32 -11.93
C GLU A 188 -5.62 -7.66 -12.53
N ASP A 189 -4.63 -8.43 -12.95
CA ASP A 189 -4.76 -9.61 -13.81
C ASP A 189 -4.33 -10.91 -13.10
N SER A 190 -3.73 -10.81 -11.92
CA SER A 190 -3.21 -11.94 -11.15
C SER A 190 -3.43 -11.76 -9.65
N SER A 191 -3.38 -12.87 -8.92
CA SER A 191 -3.52 -12.89 -7.46
C SER A 191 -2.20 -13.25 -6.80
N VAL A 192 -1.89 -12.58 -5.70
CA VAL A 192 -0.81 -12.94 -4.77
C VAL A 192 -1.46 -13.38 -3.46
N ALA A 193 -0.96 -14.46 -2.87
CA ALA A 193 -1.53 -14.99 -1.63
C ALA A 193 -1.49 -13.92 -0.53
N ASP A 194 -2.58 -13.80 0.24
CA ASP A 194 -2.74 -12.80 1.30
C ASP A 194 -2.67 -11.34 0.82
N VAL A 195 -2.82 -11.08 -0.48
CA VAL A 195 -2.88 -9.72 -1.02
C VAL A 195 -4.25 -9.45 -1.64
N GLU A 196 -4.78 -8.26 -1.40
CA GLU A 196 -6.05 -7.80 -1.97
C GLU A 196 -5.90 -6.37 -2.52
N TRP A 197 -6.29 -6.14 -3.77
CA TRP A 197 -6.41 -4.78 -4.31
C TRP A 197 -7.68 -4.11 -3.79
N VAL A 198 -7.65 -2.80 -3.54
CA VAL A 198 -8.76 -2.05 -2.95
C VAL A 198 -9.45 -1.17 -3.98
N ILE A 199 -8.69 -0.36 -4.71
CA ILE A 199 -9.23 0.56 -5.73
C ILE A 199 -8.27 0.68 -6.92
N LYS A 200 -8.86 0.81 -8.11
CA LYS A 200 -8.18 1.01 -9.39
C LYS A 200 -8.57 2.33 -10.04
N SER A 201 -7.69 2.84 -10.88
CA SER A 201 -7.85 4.09 -11.62
C SER A 201 -8.99 4.10 -12.63
N GLY A 202 -9.48 2.94 -13.06
CA GLY A 202 -10.50 2.80 -14.09
C GLY A 202 -10.03 3.05 -15.53
N PHE A 203 -10.99 3.17 -16.45
CA PHE A 203 -10.72 3.32 -17.89
C PHE A 203 -9.97 4.61 -18.24
N GLY A 204 -9.11 4.56 -19.28
CA GLY A 204 -8.44 5.75 -19.82
C GLY A 204 -7.24 6.25 -19.01
N SER A 205 -6.70 5.42 -18.11
CA SER A 205 -5.44 5.73 -17.43
C SER A 205 -4.26 5.19 -18.21
N ILE A 206 -3.14 5.90 -18.18
CA ILE A 206 -1.92 5.59 -18.93
C ILE A 206 -0.74 5.62 -17.95
N ALA A 207 0.01 4.53 -17.91
CA ALA A 207 1.27 4.44 -17.17
C ALA A 207 2.39 5.08 -18.01
N ILE A 208 3.17 5.99 -17.43
CA ILE A 208 4.25 6.69 -18.13
C ILE A 208 5.55 6.63 -17.33
N LEU A 209 6.66 6.41 -18.03
CA LEU A 209 8.01 6.58 -17.49
C LEU A 209 8.50 7.99 -17.73
N LEU A 210 9.08 8.61 -16.70
CA LEU A 210 9.55 9.99 -16.74
C LEU A 210 11.06 10.13 -16.70
N ASN A 211 11.75 9.02 -16.57
CA ASN A 211 13.18 8.89 -16.80
C ASN A 211 13.45 7.61 -17.61
N ASN A 212 14.69 7.45 -18.08
CA ASN A 212 15.12 6.24 -18.78
C ASN A 212 15.49 5.12 -17.78
N SER A 213 14.79 5.00 -16.65
CA SER A 213 15.07 3.97 -15.66
C SER A 213 14.87 2.58 -16.27
N SER A 214 15.85 1.70 -16.05
CA SER A 214 15.86 0.31 -16.52
C SER A 214 15.38 -0.69 -15.47
N THR A 215 14.63 -0.21 -14.47
CA THR A 215 14.15 -1.04 -13.36
C THR A 215 12.98 -1.92 -13.79
N PRO A 216 12.78 -3.07 -13.13
CA PRO A 216 11.70 -3.98 -13.49
C PRO A 216 10.34 -3.33 -13.19
N PHE A 217 9.54 -3.18 -14.24
CA PHE A 217 8.11 -2.86 -14.18
C PHE A 217 7.33 -4.07 -14.70
N VAL A 218 6.15 -4.29 -14.12
CA VAL A 218 5.18 -5.25 -14.67
C VAL A 218 4.46 -4.64 -15.86
N HIS A 219 4.19 -3.34 -15.77
CA HIS A 219 3.40 -2.64 -16.77
C HIS A 219 4.31 -1.95 -17.76
N GLU A 220 4.09 -2.25 -19.04
CA GLU A 220 4.81 -1.58 -20.12
C GLU A 220 4.37 -0.11 -20.17
N PRO A 221 5.30 0.84 -19.98
CA PRO A 221 4.98 2.25 -19.92
C PRO A 221 4.80 2.80 -21.33
N TYR A 222 3.85 3.72 -21.48
CA TYR A 222 3.71 4.46 -22.72
C TYR A 222 4.90 5.41 -22.90
N ILE A 223 5.56 5.31 -24.06
CA ILE A 223 6.64 6.19 -24.47
C ILE A 223 6.11 7.14 -25.54
N CYS A 224 5.95 8.42 -25.19
CA CYS A 224 5.55 9.44 -26.14
C CYS A 224 6.59 9.53 -27.29
N PRO A 225 6.17 9.42 -28.56
CA PRO A 225 7.09 9.53 -29.70
C PRO A 225 7.85 10.86 -29.75
N LEU A 226 7.25 11.94 -29.22
CA LEU A 226 7.86 13.27 -29.14
C LEU A 226 8.72 13.48 -27.89
N ARG A 227 8.84 12.47 -27.01
CA ARG A 227 9.54 12.51 -25.71
C ARG A 227 9.10 13.66 -24.80
N GLN A 228 7.90 14.21 -25.02
CA GLN A 228 7.29 15.23 -24.18
C GLN A 228 6.21 14.60 -23.31
N LEU A 229 6.19 15.04 -22.05
CA LEU A 229 5.13 14.75 -21.11
C LEU A 229 3.80 15.33 -21.63
N PRO A 230 2.77 14.53 -21.90
CA PRO A 230 1.50 15.05 -22.38
C PRO A 230 0.66 15.62 -21.21
N THR A 231 1.28 16.43 -20.36
CA THR A 231 0.68 17.06 -19.18
C THR A 231 -0.20 18.25 -19.51
N LYS A 232 -0.10 18.79 -20.74
CA LYS A 232 -0.92 19.88 -21.26
C LYS A 232 -1.50 19.47 -22.61
N ALA A 233 -2.67 18.84 -22.56
CA ALA A 233 -3.40 18.31 -23.72
C ALA A 233 -2.60 17.29 -24.55
N VAL A 234 -3.35 16.44 -25.24
CA VAL A 234 -2.82 15.46 -26.16
C VAL A 234 -1.97 16.15 -27.23
N CYS A 235 -0.83 15.56 -27.60
CA CYS A 235 0.09 16.12 -28.56
C CYS A 235 -0.64 16.60 -29.82
N VAL A 236 -0.45 17.90 -30.10
CA VAL A 236 -0.99 18.62 -31.25
C VAL A 236 -0.28 18.13 -32.50
N CYS A 237 -0.89 17.17 -33.19
CA CYS A 237 -0.56 16.87 -34.58
C CYS A 237 -1.81 16.76 -35.44
N GLY A 238 -2.71 17.76 -35.36
CA GLY A 238 -3.67 18.10 -36.43
C GLY A 238 -4.60 16.97 -36.93
N ARG A 239 -4.64 15.84 -36.24
CA ARG A 239 -5.54 14.71 -36.41
C ARG A 239 -5.99 14.34 -35.01
N GLU A 240 -7.29 14.15 -34.85
CA GLU A 240 -7.85 13.78 -33.56
C GLU A 240 -7.18 12.49 -33.06
N PRO A 241 -6.66 12.46 -31.82
CA PRO A 241 -5.68 11.48 -31.36
C PRO A 241 -6.28 10.12 -30.97
N TRP A 242 -7.51 9.83 -31.35
CA TRP A 242 -8.29 8.78 -30.69
C TRP A 242 -7.86 7.36 -31.06
N GLU A 243 -7.51 7.05 -32.31
CA GLU A 243 -7.27 5.65 -32.71
C GLU A 243 -5.96 5.04 -32.17
N PHE A 244 -4.87 5.83 -32.09
CA PHE A 244 -3.57 5.32 -31.62
C PHE A 244 -3.48 5.33 -30.08
N GLU A 245 -4.16 6.28 -29.44
CA GLU A 245 -4.26 6.32 -27.99
C GLU A 245 -5.28 5.31 -27.45
N GLU A 246 -6.34 4.96 -28.20
CA GLU A 246 -7.27 3.87 -27.82
C GLU A 246 -6.56 2.52 -27.65
N GLU A 247 -5.53 2.24 -28.46
CA GLU A 247 -4.72 1.05 -28.29
C GLU A 247 -3.81 1.11 -27.05
N ALA A 248 -3.23 2.26 -26.72
CA ALA A 248 -2.45 2.44 -25.49
C ALA A 248 -3.34 2.48 -24.23
N MET A 249 -4.59 2.92 -24.38
CA MET A 249 -5.65 2.93 -23.35
C MET A 249 -6.35 1.56 -23.18
N LYS A 250 -5.88 0.49 -23.83
CA LYS A 250 -6.50 -0.85 -23.86
C LYS A 250 -6.73 -1.51 -22.50
N ARG A 251 -6.14 -1.02 -21.40
CA ARG A 251 -6.43 -1.57 -20.06
C ARG A 251 -7.80 -1.12 -19.56
N LYS A 252 -8.83 -1.81 -20.03
CA LYS A 252 -10.23 -1.55 -19.67
C LYS A 252 -10.50 -1.58 -18.16
N SER A 253 -9.67 -2.29 -17.39
CA SER A 253 -9.78 -2.46 -15.94
C SER A 253 -9.06 -1.39 -15.10
N GLY A 254 -8.25 -0.51 -15.70
CA GLY A 254 -7.40 0.45 -15.01
C GLY A 254 -6.22 -0.18 -14.27
N TYR A 255 -5.55 0.59 -13.42
CA TYR A 255 -4.39 0.15 -12.62
C TYR A 255 -4.67 0.27 -11.12
N VAL A 256 -4.16 -0.66 -10.33
CA VAL A 256 -4.28 -0.69 -8.86
C VAL A 256 -3.47 0.45 -8.27
N VAL A 257 -4.15 1.34 -7.56
CA VAL A 257 -3.54 2.47 -6.86
C VAL A 257 -3.61 2.32 -5.34
N MET A 258 -4.25 1.26 -4.85
CA MET A 258 -4.21 0.85 -3.45
C MET A 258 -4.39 -0.67 -3.34
N ALA A 259 -3.56 -1.30 -2.52
CA ALA A 259 -3.69 -2.70 -2.16
C ALA A 259 -3.29 -2.93 -0.70
N THR A 260 -3.65 -4.09 -0.17
CA THR A 260 -3.34 -4.50 1.19
C THR A 260 -2.78 -5.90 1.24
N GLU A 261 -1.89 -6.14 2.20
CA GLU A 261 -1.34 -7.45 2.55
C GLU A 261 -1.82 -7.86 3.93
N PHE A 262 -2.37 -9.07 4.03
CA PHE A 262 -2.79 -9.72 5.26
C PHE A 262 -1.66 -10.60 5.78
N PHE A 263 -1.64 -10.80 7.10
CA PHE A 263 -0.76 -11.77 7.74
C PHE A 263 0.71 -11.58 7.39
N ALA A 264 1.14 -10.32 7.24
CA ALA A 264 2.52 -9.98 6.94
C ALA A 264 3.45 -10.28 8.13
N GLY A 265 4.75 -10.35 7.83
CA GLY A 265 5.80 -10.58 8.82
C GLY A 265 5.82 -12.02 9.40
N PRO A 266 6.84 -12.33 10.21
CA PRO A 266 7.12 -13.72 10.62
C PRO A 266 6.08 -14.32 11.58
N LYS A 267 5.28 -13.47 12.24
CA LYS A 267 4.22 -13.89 13.15
C LYS A 267 2.87 -14.10 12.46
N LEU A 268 2.77 -13.72 11.18
CA LEU A 268 1.56 -13.82 10.35
C LEU A 268 0.36 -13.08 10.96
N ASP A 269 0.61 -11.94 11.61
CA ASP A 269 -0.41 -11.15 12.30
C ASP A 269 -0.26 -9.64 12.09
N ASN A 270 0.62 -9.23 11.17
CA ASN A 270 0.69 -7.84 10.72
C ASN A 270 -0.18 -7.59 9.49
N LYS A 271 -0.46 -6.32 9.22
CA LYS A 271 -1.14 -5.85 8.02
C LYS A 271 -0.33 -4.74 7.36
N ILE A 272 -0.29 -4.76 6.04
CA ILE A 272 0.35 -3.69 5.25
C ILE A 272 -0.69 -3.08 4.33
N ILE A 273 -0.70 -1.75 4.25
CA ILE A 273 -1.49 -0.96 3.31
C ILE A 273 -0.51 -0.22 2.41
N VAL A 274 -0.70 -0.30 1.10
CA VAL A 274 0.11 0.44 0.14
C VAL A 274 -0.79 1.28 -0.75
N THR A 275 -0.50 2.58 -0.84
CA THR A 275 -1.19 3.54 -1.72
C THR A 275 -0.22 4.18 -2.70
N GLY A 276 -0.70 4.47 -3.90
CA GLY A 276 0.10 5.14 -4.94
C GLY A 276 0.26 6.65 -4.74
N SER A 277 -0.44 7.25 -3.79
CA SER A 277 -0.41 8.69 -3.46
C SER A 277 -0.41 8.88 -1.95
N LEU A 278 -0.10 10.11 -1.52
CA LEU A 278 0.06 10.52 -0.13
C LEU A 278 -1.22 10.36 0.69
N VAL A 279 -1.08 9.98 1.95
CA VAL A 279 -2.19 9.91 2.91
C VAL A 279 -2.34 11.22 3.69
N TYR A 280 -1.24 11.92 3.91
CA TYR A 280 -1.17 13.23 4.54
C TYR A 280 -0.29 14.20 3.75
N GLY A 281 -0.30 15.47 4.15
CA GLY A 281 0.29 16.56 3.38
C GLY A 281 -0.61 17.10 2.26
N GLU A 282 -0.04 18.04 1.50
CA GLU A 282 -0.69 18.76 0.43
C GLU A 282 -0.96 17.79 -0.71
N ASN A 283 -2.22 17.75 -1.17
CA ASN A 283 -2.66 16.84 -2.22
C ASN A 283 -2.58 15.36 -1.80
N SER A 284 -3.27 15.02 -0.71
CA SER A 284 -3.42 13.66 -0.18
C SER A 284 -4.76 13.04 -0.54
N ILE A 285 -4.87 11.72 -0.39
CA ILE A 285 -6.08 10.96 -0.72
C ILE A 285 -7.30 11.35 0.14
N VAL A 286 -7.11 12.06 1.26
CA VAL A 286 -8.20 12.51 2.14
C VAL A 286 -8.99 13.70 1.59
N THR A 287 -8.69 14.17 0.38
CA THR A 287 -9.46 15.23 -0.29
C THR A 287 -10.94 14.85 -0.42
N LYS A 288 -11.83 15.74 0.10
CA LYS A 288 -13.29 15.53 0.13
C LYS A 288 -14.01 15.91 -1.15
N SER A 289 -13.42 16.80 -1.95
CA SER A 289 -14.01 17.20 -3.23
C SER A 289 -12.97 17.75 -4.18
N TYR A 290 -13.16 17.50 -5.47
CA TYR A 290 -12.39 18.13 -6.55
C TYR A 290 -13.31 19.07 -7.33
N THR A 291 -12.88 20.31 -7.53
CA THR A 291 -13.64 21.30 -8.29
C THR A 291 -12.82 21.73 -9.50
N ASN A 292 -13.43 21.66 -10.68
CA ASN A 292 -12.93 22.31 -11.87
C ASN A 292 -13.97 23.31 -12.39
N PRO A 293 -13.66 24.14 -13.40
CA PRO A 293 -14.62 25.12 -13.92
C PRO A 293 -15.96 24.54 -14.40
N ALA A 294 -16.00 23.24 -14.74
CA ALA A 294 -17.19 22.58 -15.26
C ALA A 294 -18.06 21.91 -14.18
N ARG A 295 -17.47 21.45 -13.06
CA ARG A 295 -18.18 20.67 -12.04
C ARG A 295 -17.45 20.57 -10.70
N LYS A 296 -18.23 20.28 -9.66
CA LYS A 296 -17.77 19.82 -8.34
C LYS A 296 -18.01 18.31 -8.21
N ILE A 297 -16.97 17.57 -7.89
CA ILE A 297 -16.99 16.12 -7.68
C ILE A 297 -16.79 15.86 -6.18
N ASN A 298 -17.73 15.15 -5.56
CA ASN A 298 -17.55 14.66 -4.19
C ASN A 298 -16.67 13.41 -4.22
N LEU A 299 -15.79 13.29 -3.23
CA LEU A 299 -14.79 12.23 -3.13
C LEU A 299 -14.88 11.56 -1.76
N ASP A 300 -14.60 10.26 -1.75
CA ASP A 300 -14.77 9.37 -0.60
C ASP A 300 -13.43 9.05 0.07
N GLY A 301 -12.43 9.91 -0.15
CA GLY A 301 -11.07 9.74 0.36
C GLY A 301 -11.00 9.58 1.88
N VAL A 302 -11.77 10.40 2.60
CA VAL A 302 -11.91 10.32 4.06
C VAL A 302 -12.49 8.97 4.50
N GLU A 303 -13.52 8.47 3.81
CA GLU A 303 -14.14 7.20 4.17
C GLU A 303 -13.22 6.02 3.85
N LEU A 304 -12.51 6.06 2.71
CA LEU A 304 -11.48 5.08 2.37
C LEU A 304 -10.40 5.03 3.46
N THR A 305 -9.86 6.18 3.87
CA THR A 305 -8.84 6.24 4.93
C THR A 305 -9.36 5.73 6.26
N LYS A 306 -10.57 6.11 6.65
CA LYS A 306 -11.22 5.61 7.87
C LYS A 306 -11.36 4.09 7.84
N ASN A 307 -11.85 3.52 6.74
CA ASN A 307 -12.03 2.08 6.61
C ASN A 307 -10.69 1.33 6.62
N ALA A 308 -9.67 1.89 5.97
CA ALA A 308 -8.33 1.31 5.92
C ALA A 308 -7.67 1.28 7.31
N LEU A 309 -7.77 2.37 8.08
CA LEU A 309 -7.29 2.42 9.47
C LEU A 309 -8.04 1.43 10.36
N ALA A 310 -9.37 1.42 10.29
CA ALA A 310 -10.20 0.49 11.08
C ALA A 310 -9.93 -0.98 10.73
N TRP A 311 -9.62 -1.29 9.47
CA TRP A 311 -9.24 -2.63 9.05
C TRP A 311 -7.82 -2.99 9.50
N GLY A 312 -6.87 -2.06 9.33
CA GLY A 312 -5.45 -2.28 9.58
C GLY A 312 -5.14 -2.48 11.07
N MET A 313 -5.83 -1.74 11.94
CA MET A 313 -5.64 -1.82 13.39
C MET A 313 -6.23 -3.08 14.05
N LYS A 314 -7.02 -3.87 13.31
CA LYS A 314 -7.54 -5.16 13.80
C LYS A 314 -6.44 -6.22 13.73
N ILE A 315 -6.10 -6.77 14.89
CA ILE A 315 -5.16 -7.90 15.01
C ILE A 315 -5.88 -9.18 14.61
N GLU A 316 -5.40 -9.82 13.54
CA GLU A 316 -5.90 -11.09 13.01
C GLU A 316 -4.70 -11.98 12.73
N LYS A 317 -4.82 -13.29 12.95
CA LYS A 317 -3.70 -14.23 12.81
C LYS A 317 -3.93 -15.21 11.67
N GLY A 318 -2.95 -15.27 10.76
CA GLY A 318 -2.94 -16.19 9.63
C GLY A 318 -2.62 -17.62 10.04
N SER A 319 -2.94 -18.56 9.15
CA SER A 319 -2.61 -19.98 9.36
C SER A 319 -1.25 -20.31 8.76
N LYS A 320 -0.38 -20.98 9.52
CA LYS A 320 0.92 -21.49 9.03
C LYS A 320 0.80 -22.64 8.01
N LYS A 321 -0.41 -23.09 7.67
CA LYS A 321 -0.63 -24.31 6.87
C LYS A 321 -0.06 -24.24 5.44
N ALA A 322 0.11 -23.06 4.84
CA ALA A 322 0.51 -22.91 3.44
C ALA A 322 1.98 -23.28 3.15
N ASN A 323 2.91 -23.02 4.07
CA ASN A 323 4.35 -23.19 3.79
C ASN A 323 4.82 -24.65 3.81
N LEU A 324 4.14 -25.54 4.56
CA LEU A 324 4.57 -26.93 4.70
C LEU A 324 4.49 -27.71 3.38
N LEU A 325 3.50 -27.40 2.55
CA LEU A 325 3.22 -28.08 1.28
C LEU A 325 4.27 -27.72 0.22
N ASN A 326 4.71 -26.46 0.17
CA ASN A 326 5.76 -26.00 -0.73
C ASN A 326 7.13 -26.59 -0.39
N TYR A 327 7.49 -26.67 0.90
CA TYR A 327 8.73 -27.35 1.32
C TYR A 327 8.71 -28.84 0.99
N TYR A 328 7.55 -29.49 1.13
CA TYR A 328 7.38 -30.90 0.76
C TYR A 328 7.54 -31.13 -0.76
N LEU A 329 6.98 -30.24 -1.58
CA LEU A 329 7.14 -30.30 -3.03
C LEU A 329 8.60 -30.08 -3.47
N LEU A 330 9.31 -29.14 -2.85
CA LEU A 330 10.73 -28.89 -3.09
C LEU A 330 11.61 -30.09 -2.70
N ALA A 331 11.31 -30.72 -1.57
CA ALA A 331 11.97 -31.97 -1.15
C ALA A 331 11.72 -33.09 -2.18
N LEU A 332 10.51 -33.23 -2.70
CA LEU A 332 10.19 -34.23 -3.73
C LEU A 332 10.89 -33.93 -5.06
N ILE A 333 10.91 -32.68 -5.52
CA ILE A 333 11.59 -32.29 -6.76
C ILE A 333 13.09 -32.57 -6.65
N SER A 334 13.74 -32.15 -5.56
CA SER A 334 15.17 -32.39 -5.34
C SER A 334 15.51 -33.89 -5.28
N ILE A 335 14.69 -34.71 -4.62
CA ILE A 335 14.83 -36.17 -4.63
C ILE A 335 14.71 -36.71 -6.07
N PHE A 336 13.73 -36.24 -6.84
CA PHE A 336 13.52 -36.66 -8.22
C PHE A 336 14.71 -36.29 -9.12
N THR A 337 15.27 -35.07 -9.02
CA THR A 337 16.46 -34.68 -9.79
C THR A 337 17.66 -35.54 -9.44
N VAL A 338 17.88 -35.83 -8.16
CA VAL A 338 18.95 -36.74 -7.72
C VAL A 338 18.76 -38.14 -8.31
N LEU A 339 17.54 -38.69 -8.29
CA LEU A 339 17.25 -40.00 -8.86
C LEU A 339 17.48 -40.04 -10.39
N VAL A 340 17.11 -38.98 -11.12
CA VAL A 340 17.36 -38.87 -12.56
C VAL A 340 18.86 -38.81 -12.85
N ILE A 341 19.62 -38.02 -12.08
CA ILE A 341 21.08 -37.94 -12.23
C ILE A 341 21.74 -39.30 -11.94
N LEU A 342 21.37 -39.96 -10.83
CA LEU A 342 21.89 -41.28 -10.47
C LEU A 342 21.56 -42.35 -11.53
N LYS A 343 20.36 -42.31 -12.11
CA LYS A 343 19.98 -43.21 -13.20
C LYS A 343 20.83 -42.96 -14.45
N ARG A 344 21.11 -41.69 -14.77
CA ARG A 344 21.92 -41.27 -15.92
C ARG A 344 23.42 -41.53 -15.73
N LEU A 345 23.92 -41.62 -14.49
CA LEU A 345 25.29 -42.02 -14.17
C LEU A 345 25.49 -43.55 -14.15
N ARG A 346 24.40 -44.33 -14.05
CA ARG A 346 24.42 -45.80 -14.08
C ARG A 346 24.14 -46.39 -15.47
N SER A 347 23.63 -45.59 -16.40
CA SER A 347 23.57 -45.88 -17.85
C SER A 347 24.82 -45.39 -18.53
#